data_AF-A0A480AX76-F1
#
_entry.id   AF-A0A480AX76-F1
#
_cell.length_a   1.000
_cell.length_b   1.000
_cell.length_c   1.000
_cell.angle_alpha   90.00
_cell.angle_beta   90.00
_cell.angle_gamma   90.00
#
_symmetry.space_group_name_H-M   'P 1'
#
loop_
_entity.id
_entity.type
_entity.pdbx_description
1 polymer ?
#
loop_
_entity_poly.entity_id
_entity_poly.type
_entity_poly.pdbx_seq_one_letter_code
_entity_poly.pdbx_strand_id
1 'polypeptide(L)'
;MNILYVCHRFPYPPKRGGKIRPFNMIRHLTAQGHQVTVCSLVRSPEEAEEGRGIAAHCAAFEMGAVREPVQFARMVANLPRRTPSSMGYFYSADLQRRIRELLSSQRFDLIFVHCSSVAQYVEHVQGIPKILDFGDMDSQKWLEYANYKPWPLSWGYTLEGTKVLWAEKRLARKFDLCTATTRAERETLDSYGTGAPTDWFPNGVDAQFFAPTDEPYDADTISFIGRMDYYPNQECMQRFCDQVWPLLQARRPGMKLLIVGADPSPEMRRLGERPGVTVTGSVPDVRPFVRRSAAMVAPLAIARGTQNKILEAMAMGVPVITSSIAAGGVDAVPGEHLRVADSPEELAAAVLEVVQDPLERQRLSGNGRQRVLSNHDWAQSMKRMDAIIAQCRARLSRTTSTPQ
;
A
#
# COMPACT_ATOMS: atom_id res chain seq x y z
N MET A 1 0.05 -27.50 -2.24
CA MET A 1 1.34 -27.09 -1.68
C MET A 1 1.14 -26.72 -0.23
N ASN A 2 2.15 -26.97 0.60
CA ASN A 2 2.27 -26.43 1.95
C ASN A 2 3.06 -25.11 1.88
N ILE A 3 2.44 -24.00 2.26
CA ILE A 3 3.01 -22.66 2.12
C ILE A 3 3.18 -22.03 3.51
N LEU A 4 4.40 -21.64 3.84
CA LEU A 4 4.68 -20.79 5.01
C LEU A 4 4.54 -19.33 4.60
N TYR A 5 3.52 -18.65 5.11
CA TYR A 5 3.25 -17.24 4.81
C TYR A 5 3.66 -16.37 6.00
N VAL A 6 4.63 -15.47 5.82
CA VAL A 6 5.13 -14.58 6.89
C VAL A 6 4.80 -13.13 6.57
N CYS A 7 4.16 -12.41 7.50
CA CYS A 7 3.86 -10.99 7.31
C CYS A 7 4.03 -10.17 8.60
N HIS A 8 4.23 -8.86 8.45
CA HIS A 8 4.57 -7.96 9.56
C HIS A 8 3.39 -7.53 10.45
N ARG A 9 2.15 -7.67 9.96
CA ARG A 9 0.91 -7.39 10.69
C ARG A 9 -0.06 -8.53 10.47
N PHE A 10 -0.70 -8.97 11.55
CA PHE A 10 -1.65 -10.07 11.44
C PHE A 10 -2.80 -9.69 10.48
N PRO A 11 -3.08 -10.48 9.43
CA PRO A 11 -3.84 -10.03 8.27
C PRO A 11 -5.36 -9.95 8.48
N TYR A 12 -5.84 -10.17 9.69
CA TYR A 12 -7.27 -10.16 10.02
C TYR A 12 -7.56 -9.18 11.19
N PRO A 13 -8.74 -8.53 11.21
CA PRO A 13 -9.64 -8.34 10.07
C PRO A 13 -9.00 -7.42 9.01
N PRO A 14 -9.36 -7.54 7.72
CA PRO A 14 -8.74 -6.78 6.63
C PRO A 14 -9.26 -5.33 6.54
N LYS A 15 -9.16 -4.56 7.63
CA LYS A 15 -9.68 -3.18 7.71
C LYS A 15 -8.67 -2.10 7.35
N ARG A 16 -7.39 -2.45 7.18
CA ARG A 16 -6.28 -1.49 6.93
C ARG A 16 -5.43 -1.97 5.76
N GLY A 17 -4.84 -1.04 4.99
CA GLY A 17 -4.06 -1.35 3.79
C GLY A 17 -3.01 -2.46 4.00
N GLY A 18 -2.22 -2.40 5.07
CA GLY A 18 -1.21 -3.43 5.39
C GLY A 18 -1.75 -4.81 5.83
N LYS A 19 -3.07 -4.97 5.99
CA LYS A 19 -3.75 -6.25 6.28
C LYS A 19 -4.50 -6.78 5.04
N ILE A 20 -5.06 -5.89 4.21
CA ILE A 20 -5.92 -6.23 3.06
C ILE A 20 -5.20 -7.08 2.01
N ARG A 21 -4.00 -6.67 1.58
CA ARG A 21 -3.24 -7.39 0.55
C ARG A 21 -2.85 -8.80 1.02
N PRO A 22 -2.16 -8.97 2.18
CA PRO A 22 -1.87 -10.29 2.72
C PRO A 22 -3.11 -11.17 2.90
N PHE A 23 -4.21 -10.62 3.39
CA PHE A 23 -5.46 -11.36 3.56
C PHE A 23 -5.98 -11.92 2.23
N ASN A 24 -6.02 -11.11 1.18
CA ASN A 24 -6.48 -11.57 -0.13
C ASN A 24 -5.55 -12.61 -0.76
N MET A 25 -4.23 -12.47 -0.56
CA MET A 25 -3.25 -13.47 -0.99
C MET A 25 -3.46 -14.81 -0.29
N ILE A 26 -3.60 -14.81 1.05
CA ILE A 26 -3.87 -16.00 1.84
C ILE A 26 -5.19 -16.65 1.42
N ARG A 27 -6.27 -15.87 1.35
CA ARG A 27 -7.60 -16.34 0.95
C ARG A 27 -7.57 -16.99 -0.44
N HIS A 28 -6.88 -16.37 -1.40
CA HIS A 28 -6.73 -16.92 -2.75
C HIS A 28 -5.96 -18.24 -2.76
N LEU A 29 -4.79 -18.29 -2.12
CA LEU A 29 -3.96 -19.51 -2.05
C LEU A 29 -4.72 -20.67 -1.39
N THR A 30 -5.45 -20.40 -0.32
CA THR A 30 -6.29 -21.41 0.34
C THR A 30 -7.47 -21.85 -0.53
N ALA A 31 -8.11 -20.93 -1.27
CA ALA A 31 -9.17 -21.28 -2.22
C ALA A 31 -8.65 -22.14 -3.39
N GLN A 32 -7.38 -22.02 -3.77
CA GLN A 32 -6.69 -22.91 -4.72
C GLN A 32 -6.29 -24.27 -4.12
N GLY A 33 -6.72 -24.58 -2.89
CA GLY A 33 -6.44 -25.85 -2.20
C GLY A 33 -5.04 -25.94 -1.60
N HIS A 34 -4.32 -24.83 -1.44
CA HIS A 34 -3.04 -24.84 -0.74
C HIS A 34 -3.22 -24.81 0.78
N GLN A 35 -2.34 -25.54 1.48
CA GLN A 35 -2.27 -25.55 2.94
C GLN A 35 -1.39 -24.37 3.37
N VAL A 36 -2.03 -23.25 3.71
CA VAL A 36 -1.32 -22.02 4.09
C VAL A 36 -1.18 -21.96 5.61
N THR A 37 0.06 -21.89 6.10
CA THR A 37 0.38 -21.60 7.51
C THR A 37 0.80 -20.15 7.64
N VAL A 38 0.04 -19.34 8.38
CA VAL A 38 0.27 -17.90 8.52
C VAL A 38 1.05 -17.57 9.79
N CYS A 39 2.19 -16.90 9.69
CA CYS A 39 2.97 -16.45 10.83
C CYS A 39 3.08 -14.92 10.84
N SER A 40 2.64 -14.29 11.93
CA SER A 40 2.70 -12.83 12.04
C SER A 40 2.72 -12.34 13.49
N LEU A 41 2.84 -11.02 13.67
CA LEU A 41 2.89 -10.35 14.95
C LEU A 41 1.52 -9.81 15.34
N VAL A 42 1.22 -9.88 16.64
CA VAL A 42 0.05 -9.26 17.28
C VAL A 42 0.50 -8.36 18.42
N ARG A 43 -0.12 -7.17 18.53
CA ARG A 43 0.32 -6.11 19.46
C ARG A 43 -0.48 -6.02 20.74
N SER A 44 -1.69 -6.58 20.74
CA SER A 44 -2.58 -6.61 21.89
C SER A 44 -3.32 -7.94 21.98
N PRO A 45 -3.82 -8.32 23.16
CA PRO A 45 -4.71 -9.47 23.31
C PRO A 45 -5.99 -9.34 22.46
N GLU A 46 -6.53 -8.13 22.32
CA GLU A 46 -7.68 -7.84 21.46
C GLU A 46 -7.37 -8.10 19.98
N GLU A 47 -6.23 -7.65 19.48
CA GLU A 47 -5.80 -7.94 18.10
C GLU A 47 -5.57 -9.44 17.89
N ALA A 48 -5.06 -10.14 18.91
CA ALA A 48 -4.88 -11.60 18.84
C ALA A 48 -6.23 -12.31 18.76
N GLU A 49 -7.22 -11.89 19.55
CA GLU A 49 -8.55 -12.49 19.55
C GLU A 49 -9.30 -12.21 18.24
N GLU A 50 -9.34 -10.95 17.78
CA GLU A 50 -9.88 -10.61 16.47
C GLU A 50 -9.18 -11.43 15.37
N GLY A 51 -7.85 -11.53 15.45
CA GLY A 51 -7.01 -12.24 14.47
C GLY A 51 -7.38 -13.71 14.29
N ARG A 52 -7.98 -14.38 15.28
CA ARG A 52 -8.40 -15.79 15.16
C ARG A 52 -9.40 -16.02 14.03
N GLY A 53 -10.11 -14.98 13.57
CA GLY A 53 -10.98 -15.06 12.39
C GLY A 53 -10.27 -15.48 11.10
N ILE A 54 -8.94 -15.41 11.02
CA ILE A 54 -8.18 -15.94 9.88
C ILE A 54 -8.31 -17.47 9.73
N ALA A 55 -8.70 -18.20 10.78
CA ALA A 55 -8.76 -19.67 10.79
C ALA A 55 -9.62 -20.24 9.66
N ALA A 56 -10.68 -19.53 9.25
CA ALA A 56 -11.54 -19.93 8.13
C ALA A 56 -10.88 -19.77 6.75
N HIS A 57 -9.71 -19.14 6.69
CA HIS A 57 -9.02 -18.74 5.45
C HIS A 57 -7.59 -19.28 5.35
N CYS A 58 -7.13 -20.10 6.30
CA CYS A 58 -5.82 -20.72 6.28
C CYS A 58 -5.84 -22.08 6.99
N ALA A 59 -4.85 -22.93 6.73
CA ALA A 59 -4.76 -24.25 7.37
C ALA A 59 -4.31 -24.17 8.84
N ALA A 60 -3.41 -23.23 9.15
CA ALA A 60 -2.90 -22.98 10.50
C ALA A 60 -2.39 -21.55 10.61
N PHE A 61 -2.26 -21.04 11.85
CA PHE A 61 -1.64 -19.74 12.09
C PHE A 61 -0.87 -19.71 13.41
N GLU A 62 0.19 -18.91 13.44
CA GLU A 62 1.02 -18.62 14.60
C GLU A 62 1.12 -17.12 14.82
N MET A 63 0.89 -16.71 16.07
CA MET A 63 0.94 -15.32 16.49
C MET A 63 2.11 -15.10 17.45
N GLY A 64 3.02 -14.22 17.07
CA GLY A 64 4.06 -13.72 17.97
C GLY A 64 3.60 -12.46 18.69
N ALA A 65 3.38 -12.54 19.99
CA ALA A 65 3.01 -11.36 20.77
C ALA A 65 4.18 -10.37 20.86
N VAL A 66 3.89 -9.09 20.64
CA VAL A 66 4.83 -7.99 20.84
C VAL A 66 4.19 -6.91 21.70
N ARG A 67 5.02 -6.20 22.47
CA ARG A 67 4.59 -5.09 23.32
C ARG A 67 5.31 -3.83 22.86
N GLU A 68 4.55 -2.76 22.69
CA GLU A 68 5.03 -1.51 22.11
C GLU A 68 6.31 -0.96 22.77
N PRO A 69 6.44 -0.88 24.12
CA PRO A 69 7.67 -0.40 24.75
C PRO A 69 8.91 -1.24 24.40
N VAL A 70 8.75 -2.57 24.25
CA VAL A 70 9.83 -3.48 23.90
C VAL A 70 10.23 -3.32 22.43
N GLN A 71 9.25 -3.10 21.55
CA GLN A 71 9.51 -2.82 20.13
C GLN A 71 10.27 -1.51 19.96
N PHE A 72 9.86 -0.46 20.69
CA PHE A 72 10.57 0.81 20.72
C PHE A 72 12.00 0.67 21.26
N ALA A 73 12.19 -0.06 22.35
CA ALA A 73 13.53 -0.32 22.89
C ALA A 73 14.45 -1.01 21.86
N ARG A 74 13.93 -1.99 21.11
CA ARG A 74 14.69 -2.66 20.03
C ARG A 74 14.99 -1.73 18.85
N MET A 75 14.02 -0.89 18.47
CA MET A 75 14.18 0.12 17.43
C MET A 75 15.34 1.08 17.77
N VAL A 76 15.36 1.56 19.01
CA VAL A 76 16.42 2.45 19.54
C VAL A 76 17.77 1.72 19.64
N ALA A 77 17.78 0.48 20.15
CA ALA A 77 19.00 -0.32 20.25
C ALA A 77 19.63 -0.65 18.88
N ASN A 78 18.87 -0.53 17.79
CA ASN A 78 19.35 -0.71 16.42
C ASN A 78 19.85 0.58 15.77
N LEU A 79 19.69 1.76 16.37
CA LEU A 79 20.24 3.00 15.84
C LEU A 79 21.75 2.93 15.54
N PRO A 80 22.63 2.45 16.45
CA PRO A 80 24.07 2.35 16.16
C PRO A 80 24.44 1.15 15.28
N ARG A 81 23.48 0.30 14.90
CA ARG A 81 23.73 -0.94 14.15
C ARG A 81 23.44 -0.75 12.66
N ARG A 82 23.98 -1.65 11.83
CA ARG A 82 23.65 -1.75 10.40
C ARG A 82 22.22 -2.25 10.16
N THR A 83 21.65 -3.00 11.10
CA THR A 83 20.26 -3.49 11.02
C THR A 83 19.29 -2.31 11.10
N PRO A 84 18.34 -2.18 10.15
CA PRO A 84 17.28 -1.18 10.22
C PRO A 84 16.55 -1.17 11.55
N SER A 85 16.21 0.02 12.02
CA SER A 85 15.40 0.21 13.22
C SER A 85 13.99 -0.37 13.03
N SER A 86 13.42 -0.26 11.83
CA SER A 86 12.19 -0.94 11.41
C SER A 86 12.23 -2.46 11.61
N MET A 87 13.29 -3.14 11.18
CA MET A 87 13.46 -4.59 11.41
C MET A 87 13.53 -4.94 12.91
N GLY A 88 14.14 -4.07 13.74
CA GLY A 88 14.13 -4.24 15.19
C GLY A 88 12.73 -4.10 15.79
N TYR A 89 11.96 -3.13 15.30
CA TYR A 89 10.59 -2.88 15.74
C TYR A 89 9.66 -4.06 15.41
N PHE A 90 9.85 -4.72 14.27
CA PHE A 90 9.09 -5.91 13.85
C PHE A 90 9.75 -7.24 14.22
N TYR A 91 10.64 -7.27 15.23
CA TYR A 91 11.22 -8.52 15.72
C TYR A 91 10.59 -9.02 17.02
N SER A 92 10.36 -10.33 17.07
CA SER A 92 9.89 -11.11 18.20
C SER A 92 10.62 -12.45 18.25
N ALA A 93 11.31 -12.71 19.36
CA ALA A 93 11.99 -13.98 19.60
C ALA A 93 11.00 -15.15 19.69
N ASP A 94 9.78 -14.89 20.18
CA ASP A 94 8.71 -15.90 20.24
C ASP A 94 8.29 -16.33 18.83
N LEU A 95 8.06 -15.37 17.92
CA LEU A 95 7.73 -15.68 16.52
C LEU A 95 8.88 -16.43 15.84
N GLN A 96 10.14 -16.03 16.08
CA GLN A 96 11.31 -16.72 15.54
C GLN A 96 11.38 -18.17 16.00
N ARG A 97 11.09 -18.43 17.28
CA ARG A 97 11.06 -19.78 17.85
C ARG A 97 9.98 -20.63 17.18
N ARG A 98 8.74 -20.13 17.11
CA ARG A 98 7.60 -20.81 16.48
C ARG A 98 7.87 -21.14 15.01
N ILE A 99 8.40 -20.18 14.24
CA ILE A 99 8.76 -20.40 12.83
C ILE A 99 9.83 -21.50 12.70
N ARG A 100 10.84 -21.53 13.58
CA ARG A 100 11.85 -22.61 13.58
C ARG A 100 11.23 -23.97 13.89
N GLU A 101 10.34 -24.04 14.88
CA GLU A 101 9.62 -25.26 15.24
C GLU A 101 8.77 -25.79 14.07
N LEU A 102 8.06 -24.90 13.36
CA LEU A 102 7.32 -25.25 12.15
C LEU A 102 8.25 -25.78 11.05
N LEU A 103 9.33 -25.06 10.74
CA LEU A 103 10.30 -25.48 9.72
C LEU A 103 10.98 -26.82 10.04
N SER A 104 11.11 -27.19 11.32
CA SER A 104 11.65 -28.49 11.73
C SER A 104 10.62 -29.62 11.77
N SER A 105 9.35 -29.31 11.97
CA SER A 105 8.29 -30.31 12.19
C SER A 105 7.52 -30.67 10.92
N GLN A 106 7.47 -29.79 9.93
CA GLN A 106 6.75 -30.01 8.68
C GLN A 106 7.55 -29.53 7.46
N ARG A 107 7.28 -30.15 6.31
CA ARG A 107 7.85 -29.74 5.02
C ARG A 107 6.98 -28.67 4.37
N PHE A 108 7.62 -27.59 3.94
CA PHE A 108 7.02 -26.54 3.12
C PHE A 108 7.54 -26.59 1.69
N ASP A 109 6.65 -26.35 0.74
CA ASP A 109 6.97 -26.27 -0.69
C ASP A 109 7.34 -24.85 -1.11
N LEU A 110 6.97 -23.85 -0.30
CA LEU A 110 7.17 -22.43 -0.57
C LEU A 110 7.17 -21.64 0.75
N ILE A 111 8.07 -20.67 0.85
CA ILE A 111 8.01 -19.61 1.86
C ILE A 111 7.67 -18.31 1.13
N PHE A 112 6.55 -17.70 1.51
CA PHE A 112 6.11 -16.42 0.98
C PHE A 112 6.21 -15.36 2.09
N VAL A 113 7.02 -14.34 1.88
CA VAL A 113 7.20 -13.24 2.84
C VAL A 113 6.61 -11.96 2.29
N HIS A 114 5.75 -11.31 3.07
CA HIS A 114 5.22 -9.99 2.75
C HIS A 114 5.76 -8.94 3.74
N CYS A 115 6.41 -7.91 3.19
CA CYS A 115 7.21 -6.87 3.85
C CYS A 115 8.63 -7.32 4.25
N SER A 116 9.62 -6.53 3.83
CA SER A 116 11.05 -6.79 4.09
C SER A 116 11.39 -6.85 5.59
N SER A 117 10.66 -6.12 6.43
CA SER A 117 10.90 -6.04 7.88
C SER A 117 10.80 -7.38 8.61
N VAL A 118 10.08 -8.35 8.06
CA VAL A 118 9.93 -9.70 8.63
C VAL A 118 10.68 -10.78 7.84
N ALA A 119 11.39 -10.42 6.77
CA ALA A 119 12.20 -11.36 6.01
C ALA A 119 13.32 -12.00 6.86
N GLN A 120 13.77 -11.31 7.92
CA GLN A 120 14.76 -11.81 8.87
C GLN A 120 14.40 -13.18 9.50
N TYR A 121 13.10 -13.50 9.60
CA TYR A 121 12.66 -14.76 10.20
C TYR A 121 13.02 -16.01 9.40
N VAL A 122 13.19 -15.87 8.08
CA VAL A 122 13.35 -16.98 7.14
C VAL A 122 14.48 -16.77 6.13
N GLU A 123 15.20 -15.63 6.19
CA GLU A 123 16.25 -15.32 5.22
C GLU A 123 17.40 -16.36 5.19
N HIS A 124 17.61 -17.07 6.30
CA HIS A 124 18.63 -18.10 6.46
C HIS A 124 18.23 -19.47 5.89
N VAL A 125 16.94 -19.70 5.67
CA VAL A 125 16.41 -21.00 5.19
C VAL A 125 16.92 -21.29 3.79
N GLN A 126 17.37 -22.52 3.54
CA GLN A 126 17.86 -22.98 2.23
C GLN A 126 17.05 -24.19 1.77
N GLY A 127 17.05 -24.46 0.47
CA GLY A 127 16.41 -25.67 -0.10
C GLY A 127 14.88 -25.61 -0.24
N ILE A 128 14.24 -24.51 0.20
CA ILE A 128 12.81 -24.25 -0.01
C ILE A 128 12.71 -22.97 -0.85
N PRO A 129 11.90 -22.93 -1.92
CA PRO A 129 11.62 -21.70 -2.65
C PRO A 129 11.17 -20.56 -1.75
N LYS A 130 11.78 -19.38 -1.88
CA LYS A 130 11.44 -18.18 -1.11
C LYS A 130 11.08 -17.02 -2.04
N ILE A 131 9.89 -16.47 -1.82
CA ILE A 131 9.44 -15.23 -2.47
C ILE A 131 9.39 -14.11 -1.43
N LEU A 132 9.98 -12.97 -1.75
CA LEU A 132 9.84 -11.74 -0.96
C LEU A 132 9.00 -10.72 -1.71
N ASP A 133 7.77 -10.52 -1.27
CA ASP A 133 6.96 -9.35 -1.64
C ASP A 133 7.38 -8.18 -0.75
N PHE A 134 8.12 -7.24 -1.33
CA PHE A 134 8.49 -6.01 -0.65
C PHE A 134 7.23 -5.20 -0.29
N GLY A 135 6.15 -5.36 -1.06
CA GLY A 135 5.01 -4.48 -0.97
C GLY A 135 5.42 -3.09 -1.48
N ASP A 136 5.47 -2.13 -0.56
CA ASP A 136 5.98 -0.80 -0.84
C ASP A 136 7.51 -0.76 -0.64
N MET A 137 8.22 0.02 -1.44
CA MET A 137 9.68 0.21 -1.26
C MET A 137 9.95 1.16 -0.08
N ASP A 138 10.07 0.58 1.12
CA ASP A 138 10.24 1.33 2.37
C ASP A 138 11.45 2.27 2.33
N SER A 139 12.61 1.84 1.83
CA SER A 139 13.81 2.70 1.80
C SER A 139 13.59 4.02 1.08
N GLN A 140 12.91 3.98 -0.08
CA GLN A 140 12.59 5.17 -0.87
C GLN A 140 11.67 6.12 -0.10
N LYS A 141 10.70 5.56 0.65
CA LYS A 141 9.81 6.36 1.49
C LYS A 141 10.56 7.09 2.60
N TRP A 142 11.48 6.41 3.29
CA TRP A 142 12.31 7.02 4.33
C TRP A 142 13.21 8.12 3.77
N LEU A 143 13.84 7.88 2.62
CA LEU A 143 14.68 8.88 1.94
C LEU A 143 13.88 10.09 1.46
N GLU A 144 12.66 9.87 0.94
CA GLU A 144 11.77 10.96 0.52
C GLU A 144 11.34 11.81 1.71
N TYR A 145 10.98 11.20 2.85
CA TYR A 145 10.65 11.93 4.07
C TYR A 145 11.79 12.83 4.56
N ALA A 146 13.06 12.46 4.31
CA ALA A 146 14.20 13.28 4.70
C ALA A 146 14.18 14.68 4.03
N ASN A 147 13.62 14.80 2.82
CA ASN A 147 13.52 16.07 2.09
C ASN A 147 12.49 17.04 2.69
N TYR A 148 11.57 16.54 3.52
CA TYR A 148 10.47 17.30 4.08
C TYR A 148 10.60 17.55 5.59
N LYS A 149 11.71 17.12 6.20
CA LYS A 149 11.94 17.27 7.65
C LYS A 149 13.12 18.20 7.91
N PRO A 150 13.07 19.04 8.96
CA PRO A 150 14.21 19.87 9.32
C PRO A 150 15.34 19.01 9.91
N TRP A 151 16.57 19.52 9.86
CA TRP A 151 17.67 18.96 10.64
C TRP A 151 17.38 19.12 12.15
N PRO A 152 17.68 18.12 13.01
CA PRO A 152 18.38 16.86 12.76
C PRO A 152 17.49 15.68 12.35
N LEU A 153 16.16 15.86 12.28
CA LEU A 153 15.23 14.77 11.93
C LEU A 153 15.49 14.23 10.52
N SER A 154 15.73 15.11 9.53
CA SER A 154 16.08 14.68 8.16
C SER A 154 17.27 13.73 8.12
N TRP A 155 18.31 14.00 8.90
CA TRP A 155 19.49 13.13 9.00
C TRP A 155 19.12 11.74 9.54
N GLY A 156 18.25 11.67 10.55
CA GLY A 156 17.72 10.40 11.05
C GLY A 156 16.95 9.60 9.99
N TYR A 157 16.11 10.27 9.20
CA TYR A 157 15.40 9.66 8.07
C TYR A 157 16.37 9.16 6.98
N THR A 158 17.39 9.95 6.64
CA THR A 158 18.43 9.55 5.67
C THR A 158 19.20 8.33 6.14
N LEU A 159 19.59 8.29 7.42
CA LEU A 159 20.29 7.14 7.99
C LEU A 159 19.43 5.88 7.96
N GLU A 160 18.19 5.94 8.45
CA GLU A 160 17.31 4.76 8.43
C GLU A 160 17.00 4.34 6.98
N GLY A 161 16.71 5.28 6.08
CA GLY A 161 16.49 4.99 4.66
C GLY A 161 17.68 4.29 4.01
N THR A 162 18.90 4.72 4.31
CA THR A 162 20.13 4.09 3.82
C THR A 162 20.29 2.67 4.39
N LYS A 163 20.02 2.47 5.68
CA LYS A 163 20.06 1.14 6.31
C LYS A 163 19.02 0.20 5.70
N VAL A 164 17.79 0.68 5.50
CA VAL A 164 16.71 -0.09 4.87
C VAL A 164 17.12 -0.45 3.44
N LEU A 165 17.67 0.49 2.65
CA LEU A 165 18.15 0.23 1.30
C LEU A 165 19.20 -0.90 1.26
N TRP A 166 20.19 -0.87 2.17
CA TRP A 166 21.17 -1.94 2.27
C TRP A 166 20.54 -3.28 2.66
N ALA A 167 19.57 -3.26 3.56
CA ALA A 167 18.85 -4.45 3.96
C ALA A 167 18.00 -5.02 2.82
N GLU A 168 17.29 -4.19 2.06
CA GLU A 168 16.53 -4.58 0.87
C GLU A 168 17.44 -5.24 -0.17
N LYS A 169 18.59 -4.61 -0.49
CA LYS A 169 19.59 -5.16 -1.43
C LYS A 169 20.14 -6.51 -0.97
N ARG A 170 20.42 -6.65 0.33
CA ARG A 170 20.92 -7.90 0.92
C ARG A 170 19.84 -8.99 0.89
N LEU A 171 18.61 -8.65 1.25
CA LEU A 171 17.49 -9.59 1.27
C LEU A 171 17.12 -10.03 -0.12
N ALA A 172 17.07 -9.13 -1.11
CA ALA A 172 16.78 -9.50 -2.50
C ALA A 172 17.71 -10.62 -3.00
N ARG A 173 19.00 -10.58 -2.66
CA ARG A 173 19.98 -11.63 -3.01
C ARG A 173 19.77 -12.98 -2.31
N LYS A 174 19.01 -13.01 -1.21
CA LYS A 174 18.76 -14.21 -0.40
C LYS A 174 17.44 -14.90 -0.73
N PHE A 175 16.64 -14.33 -1.61
CA PHE A 175 15.34 -14.84 -2.04
C PHE A 175 15.41 -15.21 -3.52
N ASP A 176 14.63 -16.20 -3.92
CA ASP A 176 14.68 -16.77 -5.28
C ASP A 176 13.90 -15.92 -6.29
N LEU A 177 12.93 -15.15 -5.80
CA LEU A 177 12.19 -14.16 -6.57
C LEU A 177 11.68 -13.06 -5.64
N CYS A 178 11.80 -11.81 -6.08
CA CYS A 178 11.28 -10.66 -5.36
C CYS A 178 10.12 -10.01 -6.11
N THR A 179 9.13 -9.51 -5.38
CA THR A 179 7.97 -8.81 -5.96
C THR A 179 7.73 -7.47 -5.31
N ALA A 180 7.08 -6.58 -6.05
CA ALA A 180 6.59 -5.28 -5.58
C ALA A 180 5.12 -5.06 -5.99
N THR A 181 4.47 -4.04 -5.41
CA THR A 181 3.06 -3.78 -5.74
C THR A 181 2.86 -3.11 -7.10
N THR A 182 3.82 -2.28 -7.55
CA THR A 182 3.67 -1.50 -8.78
C THR A 182 4.84 -1.73 -9.76
N ARG A 183 4.63 -1.36 -11.04
CA ARG A 183 5.71 -1.36 -12.05
C ARG A 183 6.87 -0.47 -11.63
N ALA A 184 6.58 0.75 -11.17
CA ALA A 184 7.57 1.72 -10.73
C ALA A 184 8.42 1.20 -9.55
N GLU A 185 7.80 0.47 -8.61
CA GLU A 185 8.54 -0.14 -7.50
C GLU A 185 9.39 -1.33 -7.94
N ARG A 186 8.91 -2.12 -8.91
CA ARG A 186 9.75 -3.14 -9.53
C ARG A 186 10.94 -2.52 -10.26
N GLU A 187 10.75 -1.45 -11.02
CA GLU A 187 11.86 -0.73 -11.67
C GLU A 187 12.87 -0.20 -10.65
N THR A 188 12.37 0.31 -9.51
CA THR A 188 13.22 0.69 -8.38
C THR A 188 14.02 -0.52 -7.86
N LEU A 189 13.37 -1.66 -7.66
CA LEU A 189 14.02 -2.88 -7.19
C LEU A 189 15.05 -3.41 -8.20
N ASP A 190 14.74 -3.33 -9.49
CA ASP A 190 15.65 -3.69 -10.59
C ASP A 190 16.88 -2.78 -10.61
N SER A 191 16.70 -1.47 -10.36
CA SER A 191 17.80 -0.49 -10.28
C SER A 191 18.82 -0.82 -9.18
N TYR A 192 18.47 -1.67 -8.22
CA TYR A 192 19.40 -2.08 -7.16
C TYR A 192 20.52 -3.01 -7.65
N GLY A 193 20.38 -3.61 -8.85
CA GLY A 193 21.42 -4.43 -9.46
C GLY A 193 21.76 -5.67 -8.63
N THR A 194 20.76 -6.30 -8.01
CA THR A 194 20.98 -7.45 -7.12
C THR A 194 21.16 -8.76 -7.89
N GLY A 195 20.74 -8.80 -9.16
CA GLY A 195 20.70 -10.01 -9.99
C GLY A 195 19.57 -10.97 -9.62
N ALA A 196 18.80 -10.67 -8.57
CA ALA A 196 17.64 -11.47 -8.18
C ALA A 196 16.51 -11.27 -9.19
N PRO A 197 15.80 -12.32 -9.60
CA PRO A 197 14.63 -12.16 -10.45
C PRO A 197 13.54 -11.34 -9.75
N THR A 198 12.91 -10.45 -10.51
CA THR A 198 11.85 -9.57 -10.01
C THR A 198 10.57 -9.70 -10.83
N ASP A 199 9.44 -9.48 -10.19
CA ASP A 199 8.18 -9.18 -10.86
C ASP A 199 7.33 -8.21 -10.02
N TRP A 200 6.12 -7.90 -10.46
CA TRP A 200 5.16 -7.09 -9.72
C TRP A 200 3.76 -7.66 -9.86
N PHE A 201 2.90 -7.36 -8.89
CA PHE A 201 1.46 -7.59 -9.03
C PHE A 201 0.68 -6.59 -8.18
N PRO A 202 -0.33 -5.91 -8.77
CA PRO A 202 -1.01 -4.79 -8.12
C PRO A 202 -1.93 -5.25 -7.00
N ASN A 203 -2.28 -4.33 -6.10
CA ASN A 203 -3.43 -4.57 -5.23
C ASN A 203 -4.71 -4.61 -6.07
N GLY A 204 -5.67 -5.42 -5.65
CA GLY A 204 -7.02 -5.34 -6.18
C GLY A 204 -7.87 -4.32 -5.44
N VAL A 205 -8.96 -3.91 -6.06
CA VAL A 205 -10.07 -3.20 -5.43
C VAL A 205 -11.30 -4.10 -5.38
N ASP A 206 -12.07 -4.02 -4.29
CA ASP A 206 -13.38 -4.64 -4.24
C ASP A 206 -14.37 -3.78 -5.04
N ALA A 207 -14.46 -4.05 -6.35
CA ALA A 207 -15.30 -3.27 -7.26
C ALA A 207 -16.81 -3.45 -7.03
N GLN A 208 -17.23 -4.46 -6.25
CA GLN A 208 -18.61 -4.60 -5.80
C GLN A 208 -18.90 -3.66 -4.63
N PHE A 209 -17.98 -3.61 -3.65
CA PHE A 209 -18.08 -2.70 -2.54
C PHE A 209 -17.89 -1.23 -2.96
N PHE A 210 -16.95 -0.96 -3.86
CA PHE A 210 -16.65 0.34 -4.46
C PHE A 210 -17.29 0.48 -5.85
N ALA A 211 -18.59 0.19 -5.95
CA ALA A 211 -19.35 0.36 -7.20
C ALA A 211 -19.93 1.79 -7.35
N PRO A 212 -20.26 2.25 -8.57
CA PRO A 212 -21.12 3.41 -8.77
C PRO A 212 -22.53 3.16 -8.24
N THR A 213 -23.31 4.24 -8.10
CA THR A 213 -24.74 4.21 -7.76
C THR A 213 -25.49 5.20 -8.64
N ASP A 214 -26.82 5.06 -8.74
CA ASP A 214 -27.68 6.01 -9.45
C ASP A 214 -27.92 7.32 -8.67
N GLU A 215 -27.35 7.45 -7.46
CA GLU A 215 -27.40 8.71 -6.71
C GLU A 215 -26.75 9.86 -7.50
N PRO A 216 -27.39 11.04 -7.55
CA PRO A 216 -26.81 12.20 -8.19
C PRO A 216 -25.57 12.67 -7.41
N TYR A 217 -24.60 13.23 -8.14
CA TYR A 217 -23.45 13.93 -7.57
C TYR A 217 -23.71 15.44 -7.53
N ASP A 218 -23.01 16.14 -6.64
CA ASP A 218 -22.96 17.61 -6.62
C ASP A 218 -21.83 18.08 -7.55
N ALA A 219 -22.18 18.80 -8.61
CA ALA A 219 -21.25 19.30 -9.62
C ALA A 219 -20.22 20.30 -9.06
N ASP A 220 -20.50 20.92 -7.91
CA ASP A 220 -19.61 21.86 -7.25
C ASP A 220 -18.72 21.21 -6.17
N THR A 221 -18.91 19.92 -5.89
CA THR A 221 -18.19 19.24 -4.80
C THR A 221 -17.04 18.39 -5.33
N ILE A 222 -15.84 18.59 -4.77
CA ILE A 222 -14.70 17.67 -4.91
C ILE A 222 -14.35 17.04 -3.56
N SER A 223 -13.74 15.86 -3.59
CA SER A 223 -13.31 15.17 -2.37
C SER A 223 -11.86 14.74 -2.39
N PHE A 224 -11.31 14.54 -1.19
CA PHE A 224 -10.07 13.84 -0.92
C PHE A 224 -10.32 12.86 0.23
N ILE A 225 -9.89 11.60 0.09
CA ILE A 225 -9.97 10.59 1.15
C ILE A 225 -8.59 10.21 1.69
N GLY A 226 -8.49 9.98 3.00
CA GLY A 226 -7.27 9.42 3.59
C GLY A 226 -7.22 9.52 5.11
N ARG A 227 -6.24 8.84 5.71
CA ARG A 227 -5.91 9.06 7.12
C ARG A 227 -5.23 10.42 7.30
N MET A 228 -5.75 11.24 8.21
CA MET A 228 -5.28 12.62 8.39
C MET A 228 -4.18 12.73 9.47
N ASP A 229 -3.81 11.63 10.11
CA ASP A 229 -2.58 11.47 10.91
C ASP A 229 -1.37 11.02 10.05
N TYR A 230 -1.58 10.80 8.75
CA TYR A 230 -0.54 10.38 7.82
C TYR A 230 0.07 11.59 7.10
N TYR A 231 1.36 11.83 7.33
CA TYR A 231 2.07 13.03 6.87
C TYR A 231 1.89 13.36 5.37
N PRO A 232 1.99 12.40 4.41
CA PRO A 232 1.72 12.67 3.01
C PRO A 232 0.33 13.25 2.71
N ASN A 233 -0.70 12.81 3.43
CA ASN A 233 -2.05 13.36 3.25
C ASN A 233 -2.16 14.78 3.81
N GLN A 234 -1.49 15.05 4.94
CA GLN A 234 -1.46 16.39 5.54
C GLN A 234 -0.75 17.39 4.63
N GLU A 235 0.45 17.05 4.15
CA GLU A 235 1.23 17.89 3.23
C GLU A 235 0.43 18.18 1.95
N CYS A 236 -0.17 17.14 1.35
CA CYS A 236 -0.97 17.27 0.14
C CYS A 236 -2.16 18.23 0.32
N MET A 237 -2.91 18.10 1.41
CA MET A 237 -4.11 18.92 1.63
C MET A 237 -3.81 20.32 2.12
N GLN A 238 -2.75 20.50 2.91
CA GLN A 238 -2.25 21.81 3.26
C GLN A 238 -1.86 22.58 1.99
N ARG A 239 -1.01 21.98 1.14
CA ARG A 239 -0.55 22.59 -0.11
C ARG A 239 -1.71 22.87 -1.09
N PHE A 240 -2.63 21.92 -1.24
CA PHE A 240 -3.80 22.11 -2.11
C PHE A 240 -4.67 23.27 -1.63
N CYS A 241 -4.98 23.32 -0.32
CA CYS A 241 -5.76 24.42 0.25
C CYS A 241 -5.05 25.77 0.14
N ASP A 242 -3.72 25.81 0.24
CA ASP A 242 -2.93 27.05 0.15
C ASP A 242 -2.77 27.57 -1.27
N GLN A 243 -2.56 26.68 -2.25
CA GLN A 243 -2.11 27.06 -3.59
C GLN A 243 -3.18 26.85 -4.66
N VAL A 244 -4.04 25.83 -4.54
CA VAL A 244 -5.02 25.45 -5.57
C VAL A 244 -6.41 25.97 -5.23
N TRP A 245 -6.83 25.82 -3.97
CA TRP A 245 -8.17 26.19 -3.53
C TRP A 245 -8.54 27.66 -3.79
N PRO A 246 -7.64 28.66 -3.58
CA PRO A 246 -7.94 30.05 -3.91
C PRO A 246 -8.19 30.27 -5.42
N LEU A 247 -7.48 29.54 -6.28
CA LEU A 247 -7.66 29.62 -7.74
C LEU A 247 -9.02 29.07 -8.17
N LEU A 248 -9.47 27.99 -7.53
CA LEU A 248 -10.79 27.41 -7.75
C LEU A 248 -11.89 28.35 -7.27
N GLN A 249 -11.78 28.87 -6.04
CA GLN A 249 -12.75 29.80 -5.47
C GLN A 249 -12.87 31.10 -6.27
N ALA A 250 -11.77 31.62 -6.83
CA ALA A 250 -11.80 32.82 -7.68
C ALA A 250 -12.62 32.64 -8.96
N ARG A 251 -12.65 31.42 -9.53
CA ARG A 251 -13.37 31.12 -10.78
C ARG A 251 -14.76 30.52 -10.54
N ARG A 252 -14.96 29.83 -9.41
CA ARG A 252 -16.21 29.15 -9.05
C ARG A 252 -16.43 29.20 -7.53
N PRO A 253 -16.90 30.34 -6.98
CA PRO A 253 -17.03 30.57 -5.54
C PRO A 253 -17.94 29.56 -4.79
N GLY A 254 -18.85 28.90 -5.51
CA GLY A 254 -19.75 27.88 -4.94
C GLY A 254 -19.11 26.51 -4.71
N MET A 255 -17.84 26.31 -5.10
CA MET A 255 -17.17 25.02 -4.96
C MET A 255 -17.02 24.59 -3.50
N LYS A 256 -17.12 23.28 -3.27
CA LYS A 256 -16.96 22.63 -1.98
C LYS A 256 -15.84 21.60 -2.03
N LEU A 257 -14.99 21.56 -1.02
CA LEU A 257 -13.94 20.56 -0.83
C LEU A 257 -14.24 19.74 0.42
N LEU A 258 -14.39 18.42 0.23
CA LEU A 258 -14.57 17.46 1.32
C LEU A 258 -13.26 16.72 1.59
N ILE A 259 -12.64 16.98 2.73
CA ILE A 259 -11.46 16.26 3.23
C ILE A 259 -11.95 15.20 4.21
N VAL A 260 -12.02 13.96 3.75
CA VAL A 260 -12.68 12.86 4.46
C VAL A 260 -11.65 11.88 5.03
N GLY A 261 -11.68 11.70 6.34
CA GLY A 261 -11.01 10.58 6.99
C GLY A 261 -10.47 10.83 8.39
N ALA A 262 -10.00 9.74 9.00
CA ALA A 262 -9.78 9.63 10.43
C ALA A 262 -8.58 10.42 10.96
N ASP A 263 -8.65 10.74 12.26
CA ASP A 263 -7.55 11.27 13.07
C ASP A 263 -6.92 12.58 12.54
N PRO A 264 -7.71 13.63 12.19
CA PRO A 264 -7.13 14.89 11.74
C PRO A 264 -6.27 15.54 12.82
N SER A 265 -5.09 16.01 12.44
CA SER A 265 -4.28 16.86 13.32
C SER A 265 -5.00 18.20 13.59
N PRO A 266 -4.59 18.97 14.62
CA PRO A 266 -5.08 20.32 14.82
C PRO A 266 -4.94 21.21 13.58
N GLU A 267 -3.83 21.11 12.87
CA GLU A 267 -3.57 21.84 11.62
C GLU A 267 -4.56 21.43 10.52
N MET A 268 -4.81 20.13 10.37
CA MET A 268 -5.79 19.62 9.41
C MET A 268 -7.20 20.10 9.72
N ARG A 269 -7.61 20.16 11.00
CA ARG A 269 -8.93 20.69 11.38
C ARG A 269 -9.10 22.15 10.98
N ARG A 270 -8.05 22.97 11.11
CA ARG A 270 -8.08 24.39 10.71
C ARG A 270 -8.31 24.60 9.22
N LEU A 271 -8.01 23.62 8.36
CA LEU A 271 -8.36 23.73 6.94
C LEU A 271 -9.87 23.85 6.72
N GLY A 272 -10.69 23.27 7.60
CA GLY A 272 -12.16 23.39 7.57
C GLY A 272 -12.70 24.77 7.95
N GLU A 273 -11.85 25.69 8.42
CA GLU A 273 -12.22 27.08 8.68
C GLU A 273 -12.21 27.92 7.39
N ARG A 274 -11.66 27.38 6.29
CA ARG A 274 -11.65 28.05 4.98
C ARG A 274 -13.02 27.99 4.31
N PRO A 275 -13.44 29.05 3.59
CA PRO A 275 -14.69 29.03 2.82
C PRO A 275 -14.77 27.82 1.89
N GLY A 276 -15.87 27.08 1.98
CA GLY A 276 -16.15 25.91 1.14
C GLY A 276 -15.37 24.64 1.49
N VAL A 277 -14.53 24.62 2.53
CA VAL A 277 -13.77 23.42 2.93
C VAL A 277 -14.45 22.74 4.13
N THR A 278 -14.62 21.42 4.07
CA THR A 278 -15.12 20.61 5.19
C THR A 278 -14.12 19.50 5.51
N VAL A 279 -13.74 19.37 6.79
CA VAL A 279 -12.89 18.29 7.29
C VAL A 279 -13.73 17.41 8.22
N THR A 280 -14.05 16.19 7.78
CA THR A 280 -15.07 15.37 8.48
C THR A 280 -14.55 14.69 9.74
N GLY A 281 -13.27 14.35 9.78
CA GLY A 281 -12.75 13.33 10.70
C GLY A 281 -13.22 11.92 10.31
N SER A 282 -13.21 11.00 11.28
CA SER A 282 -13.63 9.61 11.09
C SER A 282 -15.12 9.52 10.70
N VAL A 283 -15.40 8.79 9.61
CA VAL A 283 -16.77 8.49 9.15
C VAL A 283 -16.99 6.98 9.09
N PRO A 284 -18.23 6.48 9.24
CA PRO A 284 -18.52 5.05 9.11
C PRO A 284 -18.20 4.50 7.72
N ASP A 285 -18.39 5.31 6.67
CA ASP A 285 -18.18 4.94 5.27
C ASP A 285 -17.80 6.17 4.44
N VAL A 286 -16.72 6.06 3.66
CA VAL A 286 -16.23 7.13 2.79
C VAL A 286 -16.95 7.18 1.44
N ARG A 287 -17.56 6.08 0.99
CA ARG A 287 -18.12 5.93 -0.36
C ARG A 287 -19.20 6.97 -0.69
N PRO A 288 -20.14 7.32 0.21
CA PRO A 288 -21.14 8.35 -0.09
C PRO A 288 -20.51 9.71 -0.41
N PHE A 289 -19.43 10.08 0.29
CA PHE A 289 -18.73 11.34 0.05
C PHE A 289 -18.05 11.37 -1.31
N VAL A 290 -17.41 10.26 -1.70
CA VAL A 290 -16.73 10.15 -3.00
C VAL A 290 -17.74 10.11 -4.14
N ARG A 291 -18.77 9.26 -4.07
CA ARG A 291 -19.82 9.12 -5.11
C ARG A 291 -20.58 10.42 -5.38
N ARG A 292 -20.82 11.22 -4.33
CA ARG A 292 -21.50 12.51 -4.44
C ARG A 292 -20.59 13.65 -4.90
N SER A 293 -19.31 13.40 -5.12
CA SER A 293 -18.37 14.38 -5.65
C SER A 293 -18.36 14.37 -7.18
N ALA A 294 -18.22 15.55 -7.78
CA ALA A 294 -17.92 15.70 -9.19
C ALA A 294 -16.60 15.01 -9.56
N ALA A 295 -15.59 15.12 -8.70
CA ALA A 295 -14.30 14.46 -8.85
C ALA A 295 -13.60 14.21 -7.50
N MET A 296 -12.65 13.28 -7.48
CA MET A 296 -11.71 13.13 -6.37
C MET A 296 -10.35 13.74 -6.73
N VAL A 297 -9.79 14.56 -5.85
CA VAL A 297 -8.42 15.05 -5.97
C VAL A 297 -7.48 14.19 -5.11
N ALA A 298 -6.31 13.85 -5.65
CA ALA A 298 -5.24 13.17 -4.92
C ALA A 298 -3.83 13.61 -5.39
N PRO A 299 -3.48 14.91 -5.38
CA PRO A 299 -2.20 15.41 -5.88
C PRO A 299 -1.05 15.24 -4.87
N LEU A 300 -0.79 14.00 -4.46
CA LEU A 300 0.24 13.69 -3.45
C LEU A 300 1.64 13.97 -4.02
N ALA A 301 2.44 14.77 -3.32
CA ALA A 301 3.87 14.92 -3.63
C ALA A 301 4.69 13.72 -3.12
N ILE A 302 4.18 13.05 -2.08
CA ILE A 302 4.80 11.88 -1.46
C ILE A 302 3.87 10.69 -1.66
N ALA A 303 4.15 9.87 -2.66
CA ALA A 303 3.37 8.67 -2.96
C ALA A 303 4.28 7.49 -3.28
N ARG A 304 4.05 6.37 -2.60
CA ARG A 304 4.69 5.07 -2.81
C ARG A 304 3.63 3.98 -2.71
N GLY A 305 3.90 2.83 -3.31
CA GLY A 305 2.94 1.74 -3.37
C GLY A 305 1.74 2.03 -4.25
N THR A 306 0.78 1.10 -4.17
CA THR A 306 -0.50 1.25 -4.84
C THR A 306 -1.32 2.39 -4.23
N GLN A 307 -1.81 3.32 -5.04
CA GLN A 307 -2.69 4.39 -4.58
C GLN A 307 -4.14 3.90 -4.50
N ASN A 308 -4.47 3.15 -3.44
CA ASN A 308 -5.81 2.55 -3.28
C ASN A 308 -6.94 3.58 -3.37
N LYS A 309 -6.76 4.79 -2.82
CA LYS A 309 -7.79 5.86 -2.93
C LYS A 309 -8.15 6.20 -4.37
N ILE A 310 -7.16 6.17 -5.28
CA ILE A 310 -7.35 6.44 -6.71
C ILE A 310 -8.14 5.29 -7.33
N LEU A 311 -7.75 4.05 -7.04
CA LEU A 311 -8.46 2.85 -7.52
C LEU A 311 -9.90 2.79 -7.01
N GLU A 312 -10.13 3.11 -5.74
CA GLU A 312 -11.45 3.14 -5.10
C GLU A 312 -12.37 4.19 -5.76
N ALA A 313 -11.87 5.41 -5.99
CA ALA A 313 -12.63 6.45 -6.69
C ALA A 313 -12.94 6.08 -8.14
N MET A 314 -11.95 5.58 -8.88
CA MET A 314 -12.14 5.11 -10.25
C MET A 314 -13.13 3.92 -10.32
N ALA A 315 -13.07 2.98 -9.38
CA ALA A 315 -14.03 1.86 -9.28
C ALA A 315 -15.48 2.35 -9.11
N MET A 316 -15.67 3.40 -8.30
CA MET A 316 -16.96 4.05 -8.07
C MET A 316 -17.42 4.93 -9.25
N GLY A 317 -16.64 5.01 -10.34
CA GLY A 317 -16.97 5.86 -11.49
C GLY A 317 -16.81 7.35 -11.17
N VAL A 318 -15.91 7.72 -10.27
CA VAL A 318 -15.61 9.12 -9.94
C VAL A 318 -14.27 9.50 -10.59
N PRO A 319 -14.23 10.52 -11.48
CA PRO A 319 -12.99 10.97 -12.08
C PRO A 319 -11.96 11.39 -11.04
N VAL A 320 -10.68 11.11 -11.33
CA VAL A 320 -9.57 11.42 -10.44
C VAL A 320 -8.65 12.45 -11.09
N ILE A 321 -8.33 13.51 -10.34
CA ILE A 321 -7.27 14.47 -10.65
C ILE A 321 -6.13 14.24 -9.66
N THR A 322 -4.93 13.94 -10.15
CA THR A 322 -3.80 13.52 -9.31
C THR A 322 -2.48 14.06 -9.83
N SER A 323 -1.40 13.88 -9.06
CA SER A 323 -0.03 14.23 -9.47
C SER A 323 0.57 13.12 -10.32
N SER A 324 1.63 13.42 -11.06
CA SER A 324 2.37 12.40 -11.83
C SER A 324 2.93 11.30 -10.93
N ILE A 325 3.42 11.68 -9.75
CA ILE A 325 3.97 10.77 -8.74
C ILE A 325 2.91 9.78 -8.25
N ALA A 326 1.72 10.27 -7.89
CA ALA A 326 0.64 9.40 -7.41
C ALA A 326 0.02 8.55 -8.53
N ALA A 327 -0.07 9.07 -9.76
CA ALA A 327 -0.52 8.31 -10.92
C ALA A 327 0.39 7.10 -11.20
N GLY A 328 1.71 7.21 -10.94
CA GLY A 328 2.65 6.09 -11.08
C GLY A 328 2.34 4.89 -10.18
N GLY A 329 1.54 5.07 -9.13
CA GLY A 329 1.10 4.01 -8.24
C GLY A 329 -0.13 3.23 -8.73
N VAL A 330 -0.66 3.52 -9.92
CA VAL A 330 -1.80 2.79 -10.50
C VAL A 330 -1.56 2.50 -11.98
N ASP A 331 -2.12 1.40 -12.48
CA ASP A 331 -2.07 1.07 -13.91
C ASP A 331 -3.16 1.86 -14.65
N ALA A 332 -2.92 3.15 -14.91
CA ALA A 332 -3.82 4.07 -15.59
C ALA A 332 -3.05 5.01 -16.54
N VAL A 333 -3.70 5.43 -17.63
CA VAL A 333 -3.12 6.32 -18.65
C VAL A 333 -3.60 7.75 -18.42
N PRO A 334 -2.69 8.73 -18.21
CA PRO A 334 -3.04 10.15 -18.09
C PRO A 334 -3.82 10.66 -19.30
N GLY A 335 -4.84 11.49 -19.07
CA GLY A 335 -5.72 12.03 -20.11
C GLY A 335 -6.83 11.06 -20.53
N GLU A 336 -6.61 9.75 -20.46
CA GLU A 336 -7.59 8.74 -20.87
C GLU A 336 -8.45 8.25 -19.70
N HIS A 337 -7.80 7.89 -18.58
CA HIS A 337 -8.41 7.21 -17.43
C HIS A 337 -8.50 8.12 -16.18
N LEU A 338 -7.59 9.09 -16.09
CA LEU A 338 -7.49 10.08 -15.01
C LEU A 338 -6.82 11.36 -15.55
N ARG A 339 -6.87 12.45 -14.79
CA ARG A 339 -6.13 13.68 -15.09
C ARG A 339 -4.88 13.78 -14.22
N VAL A 340 -3.75 14.12 -14.86
CA VAL A 340 -2.47 14.39 -14.18
C VAL A 340 -2.12 15.86 -14.32
N ALA A 341 -1.75 16.47 -13.21
CA ALA A 341 -1.28 17.85 -13.14
C ALA A 341 -0.33 18.01 -11.93
N ASP A 342 0.75 18.78 -12.09
CA ASP A 342 1.80 18.89 -11.07
C ASP A 342 1.95 20.33 -10.52
N SER A 343 1.54 21.33 -11.30
CA SER A 343 1.46 22.74 -10.84
C SER A 343 0.10 23.07 -10.22
N PRO A 344 0.02 24.06 -9.30
CA PRO A 344 -1.25 24.52 -8.76
C PRO A 344 -2.25 25.00 -9.83
N GLU A 345 -1.75 25.69 -10.86
CA GLU A 345 -2.54 26.23 -11.97
C GLU A 345 -3.09 25.10 -12.85
N GLU A 346 -2.25 24.11 -13.19
CA GLU A 346 -2.65 22.91 -13.92
C GLU A 346 -3.69 22.11 -13.15
N LEU A 347 -3.51 21.94 -11.83
CA LEU A 347 -4.45 21.24 -10.97
C LEU A 347 -5.80 21.97 -10.91
N ALA A 348 -5.79 23.29 -10.76
CA ALA A 348 -7.02 24.08 -10.78
C ALA A 348 -7.73 23.99 -12.13
N ALA A 349 -6.99 24.06 -13.24
CA ALA A 349 -7.54 23.93 -14.59
C ALA A 349 -8.17 22.55 -14.81
N ALA A 350 -7.47 21.47 -14.44
CA ALA A 350 -7.98 20.10 -14.58
C ALA A 350 -9.22 19.84 -13.73
N VAL A 351 -9.28 20.39 -12.51
CA VAL A 351 -10.50 20.34 -11.69
C VAL A 351 -11.64 21.08 -12.38
N LEU A 352 -11.41 22.31 -12.85
CA LEU A 352 -12.42 23.13 -13.52
C LEU A 352 -12.97 22.48 -14.78
N GLU A 353 -12.11 21.89 -15.62
CA GLU A 353 -12.49 21.11 -16.80
C GLU A 353 -13.53 20.03 -16.43
N VAL A 354 -13.20 19.20 -15.43
CA VAL A 354 -14.07 18.09 -15.01
C VAL A 354 -15.38 18.56 -14.39
N VAL A 355 -15.38 19.66 -13.62
CA VAL A 355 -16.61 20.14 -12.96
C VAL A 355 -17.50 20.99 -13.89
N GLN A 356 -16.97 21.52 -15.00
CA GLN A 356 -17.70 22.36 -15.96
C GLN A 356 -18.20 21.59 -17.18
N ASP A 357 -17.55 20.48 -17.55
CA ASP A 357 -17.91 19.67 -18.70
C ASP A 357 -18.45 18.29 -18.28
N PRO A 358 -19.79 18.10 -18.30
CA PRO A 358 -20.40 16.81 -17.98
C PRO A 358 -19.99 15.67 -18.92
N LEU A 359 -19.69 15.96 -20.20
CA LEU A 359 -19.28 14.94 -21.16
C LEU A 359 -17.88 14.45 -20.84
N GLU A 360 -16.96 15.36 -20.54
CA GLU A 360 -15.61 15.01 -20.14
C GLU A 360 -15.59 14.25 -18.81
N ARG A 361 -16.40 14.69 -17.85
CA ARG A 361 -16.60 13.95 -16.59
C ARG A 361 -17.09 12.52 -16.84
N GLN A 362 -18.10 12.35 -17.69
CA GLN A 362 -18.66 11.04 -18.03
C GLN A 362 -17.62 10.15 -18.72
N ARG A 363 -16.84 10.71 -19.64
CA ARG A 363 -15.77 10.01 -20.34
C ARG A 363 -14.70 9.48 -19.38
N LEU A 364 -14.17 10.34 -18.50
CA LEU A 364 -13.19 9.94 -17.49
C LEU A 364 -13.75 8.93 -16.48
N SER A 365 -15.00 9.11 -16.06
CA SER A 365 -15.71 8.18 -15.18
C SER A 365 -15.79 6.78 -15.79
N GLY A 366 -16.27 6.67 -17.03
CA GLY A 366 -16.42 5.39 -17.73
C GLY A 366 -15.09 4.71 -18.00
N ASN A 367 -14.12 5.45 -18.55
CA ASN A 367 -12.80 4.92 -18.88
C ASN A 367 -12.05 4.48 -17.62
N GLY A 368 -11.99 5.35 -16.60
CA GLY A 368 -11.31 5.04 -15.34
C GLY A 368 -11.86 3.79 -14.68
N ARG A 369 -13.20 3.66 -14.63
CA ARG A 369 -13.83 2.45 -14.09
C ARG A 369 -13.51 1.20 -14.89
N GLN A 370 -13.61 1.26 -16.22
CA GLN A 370 -13.29 0.11 -17.08
C GLN A 370 -11.84 -0.36 -16.87
N ARG A 371 -10.89 0.57 -16.77
CA ARG A 371 -9.48 0.25 -16.50
C ARG A 371 -9.29 -0.47 -15.16
N VAL A 372 -9.99 -0.03 -14.13
CA VAL A 372 -9.94 -0.68 -12.82
C VAL A 372 -10.49 -2.10 -12.89
N LEU A 373 -11.64 -2.30 -13.55
CA LEU A 373 -12.24 -3.64 -13.69
C LEU A 373 -11.36 -4.60 -14.50
N SER A 374 -10.63 -4.11 -15.49
CA SER A 374 -9.76 -4.94 -16.33
C SER A 374 -8.40 -5.27 -15.70
N ASN A 375 -7.84 -4.34 -14.90
CA ASN A 375 -6.43 -4.42 -14.46
C ASN A 375 -6.22 -4.47 -12.94
N HIS A 376 -7.22 -4.07 -12.15
CA HIS A 376 -7.12 -3.95 -10.68
C HIS A 376 -8.21 -4.73 -9.94
N ASP A 377 -8.76 -5.77 -10.56
CA ASP A 377 -9.58 -6.76 -9.86
C ASP A 377 -8.69 -7.75 -9.09
N TRP A 378 -9.10 -8.12 -7.86
CA TRP A 378 -8.33 -9.04 -7.03
C TRP A 378 -8.05 -10.37 -7.73
N ALA A 379 -9.01 -10.94 -8.45
CA ALA A 379 -8.80 -12.23 -9.12
C ALA A 379 -7.72 -12.14 -10.19
N GLN A 380 -7.65 -11.01 -10.91
CA GLN A 380 -6.64 -10.78 -11.94
C GLN A 380 -5.25 -10.57 -11.33
N SER A 381 -5.15 -9.78 -10.24
CA SER A 381 -3.90 -9.64 -9.48
C SER A 381 -3.40 -10.97 -8.93
N MET A 382 -4.30 -11.82 -8.44
CA MET A 382 -3.95 -13.12 -7.89
C MET A 382 -3.50 -14.12 -8.96
N LYS A 383 -4.10 -14.11 -10.16
CA LYS A 383 -3.59 -14.91 -11.30
C LYS A 383 -2.14 -14.56 -11.64
N ARG A 384 -1.77 -13.28 -11.54
CA ARG A 384 -0.39 -12.85 -11.75
C ARG A 384 0.53 -13.36 -10.64
N MET A 385 0.09 -13.34 -9.39
CA MET A 385 0.80 -13.96 -8.27
C MET A 385 1.01 -15.47 -8.48
N ASP A 386 0.01 -16.19 -8.98
CA ASP A 386 0.12 -17.63 -9.28
C ASP A 386 1.21 -17.91 -10.33
N ALA A 387 1.25 -17.11 -11.39
CA ALA A 387 2.28 -17.21 -12.42
C ALA A 387 3.69 -16.97 -11.85
N ILE A 388 3.83 -16.00 -10.95
CA ILE A 388 5.08 -15.70 -10.24
C ILE A 388 5.51 -16.87 -9.35
N ILE A 389 4.56 -17.46 -8.60
CA ILE A 389 4.83 -18.64 -7.76
C ILE A 389 5.29 -19.82 -8.62
N ALA A 390 4.62 -20.08 -9.75
CA ALA A 390 4.99 -21.13 -10.69
C ALA A 390 6.40 -20.90 -11.26
N GLN A 391 6.73 -19.67 -11.64
CA GLN A 391 8.05 -19.29 -12.15
C GLN A 391 9.15 -19.50 -11.10
N CYS A 392 8.91 -19.10 -9.85
CA CYS A 392 9.85 -19.29 -8.74
C CYS A 392 10.19 -20.77 -8.54
N ARG A 393 9.15 -21.62 -8.50
CA ARG A 393 9.33 -23.07 -8.33
C ARG A 393 10.06 -23.72 -9.49
N ALA A 394 9.71 -23.37 -10.73
CA ALA A 394 10.34 -23.93 -11.93
C ALA A 394 11.84 -23.61 -12.02
N ARG A 395 12.27 -22.44 -11.53
CA ARG A 395 13.70 -22.07 -11.48
C ARG A 395 14.49 -22.96 -10.53
N LEU A 396 13.99 -23.20 -9.33
CA LEU A 396 14.69 -24.05 -8.35
C LEU A 396 14.82 -25.49 -8.83
N SER A 397 13.79 -26.04 -9.49
CA SER A 397 13.87 -27.37 -10.08
C SER A 397 14.95 -27.49 -11.17
N ARG A 398 15.25 -26.41 -11.90
CA ARG A 398 16.33 -26.39 -12.91
C ARG A 398 17.72 -26.26 -12.30
N THR A 399 17.85 -25.48 -11.23
CA THR A 399 19.13 -25.32 -10.52
C THR A 399 19.55 -26.62 -9.81
N THR A 400 18.60 -27.41 -9.30
CA THR A 400 18.88 -28.70 -8.66
C THR A 400 19.09 -29.86 -9.64
N SER A 401 18.66 -29.73 -10.90
CA SER A 401 18.78 -30.76 -11.93
C SER A 401 20.02 -30.63 -12.82
N THR A 402 21.01 -29.81 -12.44
CA THR A 402 22.30 -29.72 -13.14
C THR A 402 23.34 -30.47 -12.29
N PRO A 403 23.67 -31.74 -12.60
CA PRO A 403 24.78 -32.42 -11.93
C PRO A 403 26.10 -31.80 -12.42
N GLN A 404 27.03 -31.55 -11.49
CA GLN A 404 28.45 -31.36 -11.82
C GLN A 404 29.04 -32.63 -12.43
#